data_AF-A0A6G0YB69-F1
#
_entry.id   AF-A0A6G0YB69-F1
#
_cell.length_a   1.000
_cell.length_b   1.000
_cell.length_c   1.000
_cell.angle_alpha   90.00
_cell.angle_beta   90.00
_cell.angle_gamma   90.00
#
_symmetry.space_group_name_H-M   'P 1'
#
loop_
_entity.id
_entity.type
_entity.pdbx_description
1 polymer ?
#
loop_
_entity_poly.entity_id
_entity_poly.type
_entity_poly.pdbx_seq_one_letter_code
_entity_poly.pdbx_strand_id
1 'polypeptide(L)' 'MTTGFQNSETHLPKKVPKNNKKRCKYCYAQGIRKDTIYFCNECQDQPGLCLDSFGDSFNKFL' A
#
# COMPACT_ATOMS: atom_id res chain seq x y z
N MET A 1 6.92 -32.95 1.94
CA MET A 1 5.97 -32.22 2.81
C MET A 1 6.68 -30.91 3.13
N THR A 2 6.38 -29.73 2.58
CA THR A 2 5.14 -29.05 2.15
C THR A 2 5.55 -27.97 1.12
N THR A 3 5.11 -28.07 -0.13
CA THR A 3 4.16 -27.12 -0.77
C THR A 3 4.40 -25.63 -0.52
N GLY A 4 5.02 -24.97 -1.51
CA GLY A 4 4.52 -23.77 -2.19
C GLY A 4 4.53 -22.43 -1.47
N PHE A 5 5.22 -21.45 -2.04
CA PHE A 5 4.66 -20.11 -2.33
C PHE A 5 5.36 -19.57 -3.58
N GLN A 6 4.78 -19.88 -4.75
CA GLN A 6 5.10 -19.27 -6.04
C GLN A 6 4.35 -17.93 -6.15
N ASN A 7 5.02 -16.91 -6.67
CA ASN A 7 4.50 -15.61 -7.15
C ASN A 7 3.59 -14.80 -6.20
N SER A 8 4.17 -13.84 -5.48
CA SER A 8 3.45 -12.62 -5.14
C SER A 8 4.25 -11.44 -5.67
N GLU A 9 3.75 -10.75 -6.69
CA GLU A 9 4.21 -9.40 -7.06
C GLU A 9 3.83 -8.44 -5.92
N THR A 10 4.56 -8.52 -4.82
CA THR A 10 4.37 -7.65 -3.65
C THR A 10 4.99 -6.30 -3.95
N HIS A 11 4.14 -5.34 -4.26
CA HIS A 11 4.61 -4.00 -4.53
C HIS A 11 5.09 -3.30 -3.24
N LEU A 12 6.41 -3.16 -3.06
CA LEU A 12 6.96 -2.40 -1.94
C LEU A 12 6.71 -0.89 -2.16
N PRO A 13 6.01 -0.18 -1.26
CA PRO A 13 5.82 1.24 -1.42
C PRO A 13 7.13 1.97 -1.20
N LYS A 14 7.29 3.02 -1.97
CA LYS A 14 8.38 3.97 -1.79
C LYS A 14 7.94 5.04 -0.80
N LYS A 15 8.85 5.35 0.11
CA LYS A 15 8.73 6.51 0.99
C LYS A 15 9.11 7.76 0.20
N VAL A 16 8.25 8.77 0.22
CA VAL A 16 8.52 10.06 -0.41
C VAL A 16 8.74 11.20 0.59
N PRO A 17 9.30 12.33 0.14
CA PRO A 17 9.45 13.51 0.98
C PRO A 17 8.13 13.91 1.64
N LYS A 18 8.19 14.40 2.88
CA LYS A 18 7.01 14.78 3.68
C LYS A 18 6.10 15.83 3.04
N ASN A 19 6.57 16.53 2.00
CA ASN A 19 5.78 17.50 1.25
C ASN A 19 4.82 16.84 0.24
N ASN A 20 5.02 15.57 -0.11
CA ASN A 20 4.21 14.80 -1.04
C ASN A 20 3.33 13.77 -0.32
N LYS A 21 2.57 14.22 0.69
CA LYS A 21 1.61 13.35 1.37
C LYS A 21 0.45 13.03 0.43
N LYS A 22 0.12 11.75 0.31
CA LYS A 22 -1.10 11.27 -0.34
C LYS A 22 -2.07 10.76 0.71
N ARG A 23 -3.35 10.63 0.36
CA ARG A 23 -4.32 9.94 1.21
C ARG A 23 -4.18 8.43 1.03
N CYS A 24 -4.35 7.68 2.11
CA CYS A 24 -4.42 6.24 2.06
C CYS A 24 -5.68 5.81 1.29
N LYS A 25 -5.52 5.07 0.18
CA LYS A 25 -6.64 4.58 -0.65
C LYS A 25 -7.57 3.66 0.16
N TYR A 26 -7.00 2.80 1.00
CA TYR A 26 -7.76 1.86 1.83
C TYR A 26 -8.59 2.57 2.91
N CYS A 27 -7.97 3.48 3.68
CA CYS A 27 -8.70 4.23 4.70
C CYS A 27 -9.78 5.12 4.07
N TYR A 28 -9.48 5.75 2.94
CA TYR A 28 -10.45 6.61 2.25
C TYR A 28 -11.70 5.83 1.81
N ALA A 29 -11.54 4.58 1.33
CA ALA A 29 -12.66 3.71 1.00
C ALA A 29 -13.56 3.36 2.21
N GLN A 30 -13.01 3.42 3.42
CA GLN A 30 -13.75 3.24 4.68
C GLN A 30 -14.25 4.57 5.29
N GLY A 31 -14.10 5.70 4.59
CA GLY A 31 -14.45 7.02 5.11
C GLY A 31 -13.46 7.58 6.14
N ILE A 32 -12.32 6.91 6.34
CA ILE A 32 -11.28 7.32 7.29
C ILE A 32 -10.22 8.14 6.56
N ARG A 33 -9.98 9.37 7.01
CA ARG A 33 -8.90 10.21 6.48
C ARG A 33 -7.58 9.89 7.19
N LYS A 34 -6.70 9.15 6.50
CA LYS A 34 -5.29 8.99 6.88
C LYS A 34 -4.37 9.48 5.76
N ASP A 35 -3.47 10.38 6.09
CA ASP A 35 -2.41 10.82 5.19
C ASP A 35 -1.19 9.90 5.33
N THR A 36 -0.48 9.68 4.22
CA THR A 36 0.69 8.81 4.14
C THR A 36 1.74 9.39 3.21
N ILE A 37 3.00 9.10 3.52
CA ILE A 37 4.17 9.38 2.67
C ILE A 37 4.66 8.12 1.94
N TYR A 38 3.90 7.03 2.04
CA TYR A 38 4.19 5.76 1.38
C TYR A 38 3.18 5.56 0.26
N PHE A 39 3.67 5.31 -0.95
CA PHE A 39 2.82 4.92 -2.07
C PHE A 39 3.47 3.79 -2.87
N CYS A 40 2.63 2.96 -3.47
CA CYS A 40 3.09 1.96 -4.43
C CYS A 40 3.48 2.67 -5.73
N ASN A 41 4.73 2.57 -6.19
CA ASN A 41 5.16 3.20 -7.45
C ASN A 41 4.99 2.28 -8.67
N GLU A 42 4.50 1.07 -8.45
CA GLU A 42 4.33 0.05 -9.48
C GLU A 42 2.88 -0.06 -9.94
N CYS A 43 1.91 0.23 -9.06
CA CYS A 43 0.53 0.41 -9.47
C CYS A 43 0.38 1.70 -10.29
N GLN A 44 -0.39 1.65 -11.38
CA GLN A 44 -0.63 2.76 -12.30
C GLN A 44 -1.12 4.04 -11.60
N ASP A 45 -2.02 3.92 -10.61
CA ASP A 45 -2.57 5.05 -9.85
C ASP A 45 -1.66 5.59 -8.75
N GLN A 46 -0.53 4.91 -8.51
CA GLN A 46 0.39 5.15 -7.42
C GLN A 46 -0.31 5.44 -6.07
N PRO A 47 -1.12 4.49 -5.57
CA PRO A 47 -1.99 4.71 -4.43
C PRO A 47 -1.17 4.95 -3.16
N GLY A 48 -1.60 5.93 -2.36
CA GLY A 48 -1.08 6.09 -1.00
C GLY A 48 -1.54 4.93 -0.12
N LEU A 49 -0.64 4.36 0.68
CA LEU A 49 -0.95 3.34 1.68
C LEU A 49 -0.34 3.77 3.03
N CYS A 50 -1.13 3.87 4.09
CA CYS A 50 -0.60 4.15 5.42
C CYS A 50 -0.03 2.87 6.06
N LEU A 51 0.89 3.03 7.02
CA LEU A 51 1.52 1.90 7.72
C LEU A 51 0.52 1.04 8.50
N ASP A 52 -0.59 1.62 8.94
CA ASP A 52 -1.71 0.90 9.56
C ASP A 52 -2.31 -0.15 8.62
N SER A 53 -2.57 0.22 7.37
CA SER A 53 -3.07 -0.69 6.34
C SER A 53 -1.96 -1.58 5.77
N PHE A 54 -0.69 -1.23 6.03
CA PHE A 54 0.48 -1.96 5.56
C PHE A 54 0.64 -3.32 6.26
N GLY A 55 0.30 -3.39 7.55
CA GLY A 55 0.34 -4.64 8.32
C GLY A 55 -0.68 -5.68 7.86
N ASP A 56 -1.82 -5.23 7.33
CA ASP A 56 -2.98 -6.09 7.03
C ASP A 56 -3.18 -6.34 5.52
N SER A 57 -2.76 -5.41 4.65
CA SER A 57 -3.22 -5.37 3.25
C SER A 57 -2.15 -5.63 2.19
N PHE A 58 -0.97 -6.13 2.54
CA PHE A 58 0.05 -6.50 1.53
C PHE A 58 -0.35 -7.70 0.65
N ASN A 59 -1.36 -8.46 1.06
CA ASN A 59 -1.79 -9.68 0.39
C ASN A 59 -2.97 -9.49 -0.58
N LYS A 60 -3.44 -8.25 -0.81
CA LYS A 60 -4.77 -8.01 -1.43
C LYS A 60 -4.80 -6.97 -2.55
N PHE A 61 -3.64 -6.58 -3.08
CA PHE A 61 -3.54 -5.67 -4.24
C PHE A 61 -3.28 -6.42 -5.57
N LEU A 62 -3.72 -7.68 -5.67
CA LEU A 62 -3.88 -8.46 -6.91
C LEU A 62 -5.34 -8.38 -7.38
#